data_AF-A0A075FMG8-F1
#
_entry.id   AF-A0A075FMG8-F1
#
_cell.length_a   1.000
_cell.length_b   1.000
_cell.length_c   1.000
_cell.angle_alpha   90.00
_cell.angle_beta   90.00
_cell.angle_gamma   90.00
#
_symmetry.space_group_name_H-M   'P 1'
#
loop_
_entity.id
_entity.type
_entity.pdbx_description
1 polymer ?
#
loop_
_entity_poly.entity_id
_entity_poly.type
_entity_poly.pdbx_seq_one_letter_code
_entity_poly.pdbx_strand_id
1 'polypeptide(L)'
;MNDWESQGISYSYNDDVRRIFLKFEIKEDNLVLSMHISVQFHVLLYYKPEQDVIELQKELAEVIDKTQNSDLKYSDDGNKIILKKLQELGYDKINKQNLFELFYNDPKLSEMLSEKIETSLEDEIIELNSRKKIILNKLDDLLLETFQTTGILIDEQKLINGEEGCLCNIDLEYIENGAKQGLFDLDTVDAKSQEKIGYRLNQIFKFLEN
;
A
#
# COMPACT_ATOMS: atom_id res chain seq x y z
N MET A 1 7.19 -6.38 -30.74
CA MET A 1 5.96 -7.17 -30.53
C MET A 1 4.76 -6.29 -30.87
N ASN A 2 4.49 -6.05 -32.16
CA ASN A 2 3.54 -5.01 -32.56
C ASN A 2 2.08 -5.49 -32.59
N ASP A 3 1.88 -6.82 -32.65
CA ASP A 3 0.54 -7.44 -32.73
C ASP A 3 -0.01 -7.82 -31.36
N TRP A 4 0.75 -7.55 -30.29
CA TRP A 4 0.34 -7.86 -28.93
C TRP A 4 -0.50 -6.71 -28.38
N GLU A 5 -1.64 -7.04 -27.78
CA GLU A 5 -2.40 -6.10 -27.00
C GLU A 5 -1.67 -5.85 -25.69
N SER A 6 -1.41 -4.58 -25.36
CA SER A 6 -0.76 -4.18 -24.12
C SER A 6 -1.73 -3.37 -23.28
N GLN A 7 -1.79 -3.68 -21.98
CA GLN A 7 -2.53 -2.88 -21.01
C GLN A 7 -1.72 -1.64 -20.53
N GLY A 8 -0.52 -1.43 -21.07
CA GLY A 8 0.38 -0.37 -20.64
C GLY A 8 1.05 -0.64 -19.29
N ILE A 9 1.70 0.40 -18.76
CA ILE A 9 2.39 0.34 -17.47
C ILE A 9 1.41 0.65 -16.35
N SER A 10 1.33 -0.25 -15.38
CA SER A 10 0.49 -0.09 -14.19
C SER A 10 1.34 -0.09 -12.92
N TYR A 11 0.81 0.56 -11.88
CA TYR A 11 1.48 0.78 -10.60
C TYR A 11 0.56 0.38 -9.45
N SER A 12 1.12 -0.20 -8.40
CA SER A 12 0.43 -0.32 -7.10
C SER A 12 1.31 0.16 -5.96
N TYR A 13 0.67 0.78 -4.98
CA TYR A 13 1.30 1.38 -3.80
C TYR A 13 0.63 0.76 -2.57
N ASN A 14 1.39 0.01 -1.78
CA ASN A 14 0.89 -0.58 -0.54
C ASN A 14 1.94 -0.40 0.55
N ASP A 15 1.68 0.44 1.53
CA ASP A 15 2.64 0.84 2.58
C ASP A 15 4.01 1.21 1.99
N ASP A 16 5.04 0.42 2.27
CA ASP A 16 6.41 0.57 1.77
C ASP A 16 6.67 -0.23 0.48
N VAL A 17 5.73 -1.06 0.02
CA VAL A 17 5.87 -1.84 -1.21
C VAL A 17 5.39 -1.03 -2.41
N ARG A 18 6.20 -1.04 -3.46
CA ARG A 18 5.87 -0.51 -4.80
C ARG A 18 5.91 -1.66 -5.79
N ARG A 19 4.92 -1.69 -6.69
CA ARG A 19 4.89 -2.63 -7.81
C ARG A 19 4.72 -1.88 -9.12
N ILE A 20 5.53 -2.25 -10.11
CA ILE A 20 5.39 -1.82 -11.50
C ILE A 20 5.11 -3.07 -12.31
N PHE A 21 4.04 -3.09 -13.09
CA PHE A 21 3.69 -4.27 -13.86
C PHE A 21 3.16 -3.95 -15.25
N LEU A 22 3.36 -4.91 -16.15
CA LEU A 22 3.02 -4.87 -17.56
C LEU A 22 2.28 -6.16 -17.91
N LYS A 23 1.16 -6.02 -18.61
CA LYS A 23 0.43 -7.15 -19.16
C LYS A 23 0.34 -7.05 -20.67
N PHE A 24 0.69 -8.15 -21.33
CA PHE A 24 0.56 -8.34 -22.76
C PHE A 24 -0.31 -9.55 -23.04
N GLU A 25 -1.11 -9.47 -24.10
CA GLU A 25 -1.97 -10.56 -24.54
C GLU A 25 -1.96 -10.66 -26.07
N ILE A 26 -1.99 -11.89 -26.57
CA ILE A 26 -2.24 -12.15 -27.97
C ILE A 26 -3.17 -13.34 -28.12
N LYS A 27 -4.10 -13.23 -29.06
CA LYS A 27 -5.08 -14.27 -29.37
C LYS A 27 -4.76 -14.89 -30.73
N GLU A 28 -4.64 -16.20 -30.75
CA GLU A 28 -4.51 -17.00 -31.97
C GLU A 28 -5.66 -18.02 -31.99
N ASP A 29 -6.66 -17.76 -32.83
CA ASP A 29 -7.87 -18.58 -32.94
C ASP A 29 -8.61 -18.68 -31.58
N ASN A 30 -8.70 -19.88 -30.98
CA ASN A 30 -9.28 -20.10 -29.66
C ASN A 30 -8.24 -20.09 -28.53
N LEU A 31 -6.95 -19.87 -28.81
CA LEU A 31 -5.92 -19.79 -27.79
C LEU A 31 -5.57 -18.34 -27.47
N VAL A 32 -5.29 -18.09 -26.20
CA VAL A 32 -4.82 -16.82 -25.68
C VAL A 32 -3.50 -17.05 -24.98
N LEU A 33 -2.47 -16.35 -25.43
CA LEU A 33 -1.18 -16.31 -24.76
C LEU A 33 -1.06 -14.95 -24.07
N SER A 34 -0.88 -14.96 -22.76
CA SER A 34 -0.68 -13.75 -21.98
C SER A 34 0.66 -13.77 -21.27
N MET A 35 1.25 -12.59 -21.10
CA MET A 35 2.52 -12.41 -20.42
C MET A 35 2.35 -11.29 -19.38
N HIS A 36 2.68 -11.59 -18.13
CA HIS A 36 2.65 -10.66 -17.02
C HIS A 36 4.05 -10.50 -16.45
N ILE A 37 4.59 -9.29 -16.56
CA ILE A 37 5.90 -8.94 -16.03
C ILE A 37 5.69 -7.94 -14.90
N SER A 38 6.28 -8.18 -13.75
CA SER A 38 6.17 -7.32 -12.58
C SER A 38 7.53 -7.14 -11.91
N VAL A 39 7.79 -5.94 -11.42
CA VAL A 39 8.91 -5.63 -10.51
C VAL A 39 8.32 -5.12 -9.21
N GLN A 40 8.74 -5.71 -8.09
CA GLN A 40 8.33 -5.35 -6.74
C GLN A 40 9.55 -4.97 -5.91
N PHE A 41 9.44 -3.86 -5.19
CA PHE A 41 10.51 -3.34 -4.34
C PHE A 41 9.97 -2.56 -3.15
N HIS A 42 10.80 -2.43 -2.12
CA HIS A 42 10.49 -1.63 -0.95
C HIS A 42 11.05 -0.21 -1.11
N VAL A 43 10.30 0.78 -0.63
CA VAL A 43 10.75 2.16 -0.48
C VAL A 43 11.13 2.46 0.95
N LEU A 44 12.20 3.23 1.11
CA LEU A 44 12.61 3.83 2.35
C LEU A 44 12.40 5.34 2.26
N LEU A 45 11.70 5.88 3.25
CA LEU A 45 11.41 7.30 3.35
C LEU A 45 12.54 8.03 4.09
N TYR A 46 13.07 9.07 3.48
CA TYR A 46 14.06 9.98 4.08
C TYR A 46 13.62 11.42 3.90
N TYR A 47 13.97 12.30 4.84
CA TYR A 47 13.80 13.72 4.59
C TYR A 47 14.86 14.24 3.61
N LYS A 48 14.47 15.20 2.77
CA LYS A 48 15.39 15.92 1.88
C LYS A 48 16.54 16.54 2.70
N PRO A 49 17.79 16.53 2.18
CA PRO A 49 18.92 17.19 2.85
C PRO A 49 18.86 18.71 2.65
N GLU A 50 17.79 19.33 3.14
CA GLU A 50 17.49 20.76 2.99
C GLU A 50 17.49 21.45 4.36
N GLN A 51 17.88 22.73 4.38
CA GLN A 51 17.95 23.52 5.62
C GLN A 51 16.59 23.59 6.32
N ASP A 52 15.50 23.72 5.55
CA ASP A 52 14.13 23.80 6.05
C ASP A 52 13.74 22.56 6.88
N VAL A 53 14.20 21.36 6.48
CA VAL A 53 13.98 20.13 7.26
C VAL A 53 14.61 20.25 8.65
N ILE A 54 15.84 20.74 8.73
CA ILE A 54 16.56 20.89 10.00
C ILE A 54 15.84 21.89 10.91
N GLU A 55 15.38 23.01 10.35
CA GLU A 55 14.64 24.04 11.10
C GLU A 55 13.31 23.52 11.62
N LEU A 56 12.54 22.83 10.77
CA LEU A 56 11.27 22.19 11.16
C LEU A 56 11.47 21.11 12.22
N GLN A 57 12.52 20.28 12.10
CA GLN A 57 12.82 19.24 13.10
C GLN A 57 13.25 19.83 14.45
N LYS A 58 14.01 20.93 14.46
CA LYS A 58 14.36 21.66 15.69
C LYS A 58 13.11 22.25 16.35
N GLU A 59 12.27 22.92 15.56
CA GLU A 59 11.01 23.47 16.06
C GLU A 59 10.11 22.36 16.62
N LEU A 60 10.00 21.23 15.92
CA LEU A 60 9.23 20.07 16.37
C LEU A 60 9.76 19.54 17.71
N ALA A 61 11.09 19.45 17.87
CA ALA A 61 11.71 19.02 19.12
C ALA A 61 11.38 19.98 20.27
N GLU A 62 11.46 21.30 20.05
CA GLU A 62 11.08 22.29 21.06
C GLU A 62 9.61 22.20 21.45
N VAL A 63 8.71 21.97 20.49
CA VAL A 63 7.28 21.78 20.76
C VAL A 63 7.07 20.50 21.58
N ILE A 64 7.71 19.39 21.22
CA ILE A 64 7.61 18.12 21.95
C ILE A 64 8.13 18.26 23.38
N ASP A 65 9.26 18.94 23.59
CA ASP A 65 9.82 19.16 24.93
C ASP A 65 8.87 19.99 25.80
N LYS A 66 8.22 21.00 25.22
CA LYS A 66 7.22 21.82 25.92
C LYS A 66 5.95 21.04 26.24
N THR A 67 5.51 20.14 25.35
CA THR A 67 4.29 19.35 25.56
C THR A 67 4.51 18.05 26.34
N GLN A 68 5.75 17.62 26.59
CA GLN A 68 6.03 16.30 27.20
C GLN A 68 5.27 16.06 28.51
N ASN A 69 5.25 17.05 29.40
CA ASN A 69 4.57 16.93 30.69
C ASN A 69 3.04 17.04 30.57
N SER A 70 2.55 17.86 29.65
CA SER A 70 1.12 17.95 29.37
C SER A 70 0.60 16.69 28.68
N ASP A 71 1.39 16.08 27.80
CA ASP A 71 1.01 14.87 27.04
C ASP A 71 0.85 13.67 27.98
N LEU A 72 1.71 13.56 29.01
CA LEU A 72 1.57 12.55 30.06
C LEU A 72 0.29 12.75 30.88
N LYS A 73 0.01 13.98 31.31
CA LYS A 73 -1.23 14.31 32.03
C LYS A 73 -2.47 14.12 31.16
N TYR A 74 -2.38 14.51 29.89
CA TYR A 74 -3.42 14.36 28.87
C TYR A 74 -3.77 12.90 28.62
N SER A 75 -2.78 12.01 28.55
CA SER A 75 -3.04 10.57 28.45
C SER A 75 -3.83 10.04 29.66
N ASP A 76 -3.44 10.44 30.87
CA ASP A 76 -4.11 9.98 32.09
C ASP A 76 -5.51 10.58 32.26
N ASP A 77 -5.68 11.87 31.98
CA ASP A 77 -6.96 12.57 32.12
C ASP A 77 -7.91 12.25 30.96
N GLY A 78 -7.39 12.11 29.74
CA GLY A 78 -8.12 11.61 28.57
C GLY A 78 -8.68 10.21 28.82
N ASN A 79 -7.88 9.30 29.38
CA ASN A 79 -8.36 7.96 29.76
C ASN A 79 -9.51 8.03 30.77
N LYS A 80 -9.45 8.93 31.76
CA LYS A 80 -10.55 9.12 32.72
C LYS A 80 -11.80 9.69 32.04
N ILE A 81 -11.65 10.65 31.14
CA ILE A 81 -12.76 11.26 30.38
C ILE A 81 -13.45 10.21 29.52
N ILE A 82 -12.67 9.38 28.81
CA ILE A 82 -13.16 8.27 27.98
C ILE A 82 -13.93 7.27 28.86
N LEU A 83 -13.32 6.77 29.93
CA LEU A 83 -13.95 5.78 30.81
C LEU A 83 -15.25 6.30 31.44
N LYS A 84 -15.24 7.55 31.94
CA LYS A 84 -16.44 8.18 32.52
C LYS A 84 -17.55 8.32 31.48
N LYS A 85 -17.21 8.76 30.26
CA LYS A 85 -18.23 8.97 29.23
C LYS A 85 -18.80 7.65 28.70
N LEU A 86 -17.97 6.63 28.59
CA LEU A 86 -18.41 5.28 28.24
C LEU A 86 -19.33 4.69 29.31
N GLN A 87 -19.03 4.88 30.60
CA GLN A 87 -19.95 4.53 31.70
C GLN A 87 -21.28 5.30 31.63
N GLU A 88 -21.26 6.61 31.36
CA GLU A 88 -22.47 7.41 31.17
C GLU A 88 -23.35 6.91 30.01
N LEU A 89 -22.74 6.30 28.99
CA LEU A 89 -23.41 5.71 27.83
C LEU A 89 -23.83 4.24 28.06
N GLY A 90 -23.60 3.70 29.26
CA GLY A 90 -24.00 2.34 29.65
C GLY A 90 -22.96 1.24 29.40
N TYR A 91 -21.71 1.61 29.10
CA TYR A 91 -20.63 0.67 28.85
C TYR A 91 -19.79 0.42 30.12
N ASP A 92 -20.26 -0.48 30.98
CA ASP A 92 -19.67 -0.68 32.32
C ASP A 92 -18.42 -1.60 32.35
N LYS A 93 -18.10 -2.28 31.25
CA LYS A 93 -16.98 -3.26 31.17
C LYS A 93 -16.28 -3.26 29.82
N ILE A 94 -15.66 -2.13 29.46
CA ILE A 94 -14.81 -2.07 28.26
C ILE A 94 -13.38 -2.46 28.64
N ASN A 95 -12.85 -3.51 28.00
CA ASN A 95 -11.43 -3.81 27.99
C ASN A 95 -10.76 -3.08 26.81
N LYS A 96 -9.42 -2.99 26.79
CA LYS A 96 -8.68 -2.29 25.72
C LYS A 96 -9.01 -2.81 24.31
N GLN A 97 -9.38 -4.08 24.17
CA GLN A 97 -9.65 -4.72 22.88
C GLN A 97 -11.03 -4.34 22.31
N ASN A 98 -12.06 -4.30 23.17
CA ASN A 98 -13.41 -3.88 22.79
C ASN A 98 -13.50 -2.36 22.55
N LEU A 99 -12.56 -1.56 23.09
CA LEU A 99 -12.51 -0.11 22.89
C LEU A 99 -12.19 0.24 21.43
N PHE A 100 -11.25 -0.47 20.81
CA PHE A 100 -10.90 -0.26 19.41
C PHE A 100 -12.05 -0.61 18.48
N GLU A 101 -12.74 -1.73 18.71
CA GLU A 101 -13.93 -2.11 17.93
C GLU A 101 -15.05 -1.08 18.07
N LEU A 102 -15.25 -0.52 19.27
CA LEU A 102 -16.26 0.51 19.50
C LEU A 102 -15.96 1.79 18.72
N PHE A 103 -14.71 2.28 18.75
CA PHE A 103 -14.32 3.47 18.00
C PHE A 103 -14.31 3.26 16.50
N TYR A 104 -13.95 2.06 16.04
CA TYR A 104 -14.00 1.71 14.63
C TYR A 104 -15.44 1.70 14.10
N ASN A 105 -16.37 1.14 14.87
CA ASN A 105 -17.78 1.04 14.47
C ASN A 105 -18.57 2.34 14.67
N ASP A 106 -18.12 3.25 15.55
CA ASP A 106 -18.73 4.56 15.78
C ASP A 106 -17.69 5.70 15.72
N PRO A 107 -17.35 6.17 14.50
CA PRO A 107 -16.41 7.28 14.32
C PRO A 107 -16.88 8.59 15.00
N LYS A 108 -18.19 8.81 15.12
CA LYS A 108 -18.74 10.02 15.75
C LYS A 108 -18.49 10.03 17.26
N LEU A 109 -18.57 8.87 17.89
CA LEU A 109 -18.17 8.71 19.30
C LEU A 109 -16.69 9.07 19.49
N SER A 110 -15.82 8.61 18.59
CA SER A 110 -14.38 8.91 18.63
C SER A 110 -14.10 10.41 18.48
N GLU A 111 -14.78 11.07 17.55
CA GLU A 111 -14.65 12.51 17.30
C GLU A 111 -15.13 13.33 18.50
N MET A 112 -16.34 13.05 19.01
CA MET A 112 -16.90 13.74 20.18
C MET A 112 -16.02 13.57 21.43
N LEU A 113 -15.45 12.38 21.65
CA LEU A 113 -14.55 12.14 22.77
C LEU A 113 -13.25 12.92 22.60
N SER A 114 -12.70 12.96 21.39
CA SER A 114 -11.48 13.71 21.09
C SER A 114 -11.67 15.21 21.33
N GLU A 115 -12.76 15.80 20.83
CA GLU A 115 -13.11 17.21 21.07
C GLU A 115 -13.26 17.53 22.56
N LYS A 116 -13.86 16.62 23.33
CA LYS A 116 -14.09 16.79 24.76
C LYS A 116 -12.79 16.71 25.58
N ILE A 117 -11.83 15.93 25.12
CA ILE A 117 -10.50 15.88 25.74
C ILE A 117 -9.71 17.13 25.33
N GLU A 118 -9.76 17.56 24.07
CA GLU A 118 -9.12 18.79 23.61
C GLU A 118 -9.63 20.04 24.34
N THR A 119 -10.95 20.17 24.54
CA THR A 119 -11.54 21.29 25.31
C THR A 119 -11.25 21.26 26.81
N SER A 120 -10.68 20.16 27.33
CA SER A 120 -10.22 20.08 28.72
C SER A 120 -8.77 20.53 28.91
N LEU A 121 -8.06 20.82 27.81
CA LEU A 121 -6.68 21.32 27.82
C LEU A 121 -6.62 22.84 27.98
N GLU A 122 -5.47 23.32 28.44
CA GLU A 122 -5.14 24.75 28.43
C GLU A 122 -4.92 25.24 26.99
N ASP A 123 -5.35 26.46 26.68
CA ASP A 123 -5.29 27.05 25.33
C ASP A 123 -3.86 26.98 24.71
N GLU A 124 -2.81 27.16 25.53
CA GLU A 124 -1.41 27.06 25.10
C GLU A 124 -1.04 25.65 24.61
N ILE A 125 -1.57 24.60 25.25
CA ILE A 125 -1.31 23.20 24.84
C ILE A 125 -2.02 22.87 23.53
N ILE A 126 -3.24 23.40 23.34
CA ILE A 126 -4.00 23.25 22.09
C ILE A 126 -3.23 23.92 20.94
N GLU A 127 -2.67 25.11 21.17
CA GLU A 127 -1.86 25.82 20.18
C GLU A 127 -0.58 25.05 19.83
N LEU A 128 0.14 24.52 20.83
CA LEU A 128 1.34 23.70 20.62
C LEU A 128 1.04 22.41 19.84
N ASN A 129 -0.06 21.72 20.15
CA ASN A 129 -0.47 20.51 19.41
C ASN A 129 -0.90 20.84 17.97
N SER A 130 -1.59 21.95 17.77
CA SER A 130 -1.92 22.44 16.42
C SER A 130 -0.65 22.75 15.63
N ARG A 131 0.33 23.39 16.27
CA ARG A 131 1.63 23.70 15.67
C ARG A 131 2.41 22.43 15.32
N LYS A 132 2.42 21.42 16.20
CA LYS A 132 3.01 20.11 15.96
C LYS A 132 2.47 19.46 14.68
N LYS A 133 1.14 19.46 14.50
CA LYS A 133 0.49 18.93 13.29
C LYS A 133 0.90 19.68 12.02
N ILE A 134 0.99 21.00 12.09
CA ILE A 134 1.45 21.83 10.95
C ILE A 134 2.89 21.50 10.59
N ILE A 135 3.78 21.34 11.58
CA ILE A 135 5.19 21.01 11.33
C ILE A 135 5.32 19.62 10.70
N LEU A 136 4.59 18.62 11.22
CA LEU A 136 4.59 17.27 10.65
C LEU A 136 4.15 17.26 9.19
N ASN A 137 3.06 17.94 8.85
CA ASN A 137 2.60 18.03 7.46
C ASN A 137 3.66 18.67 6.54
N LYS A 138 4.34 19.73 7.01
CA LYS A 138 5.43 20.36 6.24
C LYS A 138 6.62 19.42 6.06
N LEU A 139 6.94 18.62 7.08
CA LEU A 139 7.98 17.61 7.00
C LEU A 139 7.59 16.51 6.00
N ASP A 140 6.33 16.09 5.96
CA ASP A 140 5.84 15.09 5.01
C ASP A 140 6.03 15.54 3.55
N ASP A 141 5.81 16.82 3.23
CA ASP A 141 6.09 17.41 1.91
C ASP A 141 7.60 17.38 1.53
N LEU A 142 8.46 17.19 2.52
CA LEU A 142 9.92 17.13 2.40
C LEU A 142 10.45 15.69 2.48
N LEU A 143 9.58 14.68 2.41
CA LEU A 143 10.01 13.28 2.27
C LEU A 143 10.46 12.96 0.84
N LEU A 144 11.39 12.02 0.75
CA LEU A 144 11.89 11.38 -0.44
C LEU A 144 11.69 9.88 -0.30
N GLU A 145 11.14 9.27 -1.34
CA GLU A 145 11.18 7.84 -1.52
C GLU A 145 12.51 7.46 -2.15
N THR A 146 13.28 6.64 -1.45
CA THR A 146 14.47 5.97 -1.98
C THR A 146 14.17 4.50 -2.08
N PHE A 147 14.72 3.82 -3.08
CA PHE A 147 14.54 2.39 -3.24
C PHE A 147 15.80 1.77 -3.81
N GLN A 148 15.94 0.48 -3.56
CA GLN A 148 16.88 -0.38 -4.24
C GLN A 148 16.08 -1.52 -4.87
N THR A 149 16.51 -1.95 -6.05
CA THR A 149 15.93 -3.13 -6.69
C THR A 149 17.02 -4.16 -6.95
N THR A 150 16.61 -5.42 -6.94
CA THR A 150 17.43 -6.57 -7.30
C THR A 150 16.76 -7.33 -8.44
N GLY A 151 17.58 -7.85 -9.37
CA GLY A 151 17.09 -8.61 -10.53
C GLY A 151 16.76 -10.07 -10.20
N ILE A 152 16.26 -10.35 -8.99
CA ILE A 152 15.98 -11.70 -8.52
C ILE A 152 14.59 -12.11 -9.02
N LEU A 153 14.49 -13.25 -9.71
CA LEU A 153 13.19 -13.82 -10.08
C LEU A 153 12.47 -14.37 -8.84
N ILE A 154 11.20 -14.02 -8.69
CA ILE A 154 10.30 -14.47 -7.63
C ILE A 154 9.05 -15.10 -8.25
N ASP A 155 8.39 -15.97 -7.49
CA ASP A 155 7.10 -16.55 -7.85
C ASP A 155 5.92 -15.72 -7.31
N GLU A 156 4.69 -16.12 -7.64
CA GLU A 156 3.48 -15.42 -7.23
C GLU A 156 3.29 -15.39 -5.70
N GLN A 157 3.68 -16.46 -4.99
CA GLN A 157 3.51 -16.51 -3.53
C GLN A 157 4.43 -15.48 -2.86
N LYS A 158 5.68 -15.42 -3.32
CA LYS A 158 6.66 -14.42 -2.89
C LYS A 158 6.19 -13.00 -3.20
N LEU A 159 5.63 -12.78 -4.39
CA LEU A 159 5.07 -11.49 -4.77
C LEU A 159 3.92 -11.08 -3.82
N ILE A 160 3.01 -11.99 -3.49
CA ILE A 160 1.89 -11.75 -2.56
C ILE A 160 2.40 -11.45 -1.14
N ASN A 161 3.46 -12.14 -0.71
CA ASN A 161 4.07 -11.94 0.60
C ASN A 161 4.89 -10.64 0.71
N GLY A 162 4.99 -9.86 -0.36
CA GLY A 162 5.74 -8.61 -0.35
C GLY A 162 7.23 -8.77 -0.59
N GLU A 163 7.74 -9.93 -1.02
CA GLU A 163 9.17 -10.09 -1.31
C GLU A 163 9.61 -9.20 -2.49
N GLU A 164 10.83 -8.65 -2.40
CA GLU A 164 11.45 -7.90 -3.48
C GLU A 164 11.87 -8.83 -4.63
N GLY A 165 11.62 -8.40 -5.86
CA GLY A 165 12.12 -9.08 -7.05
C GLY A 165 11.27 -8.85 -8.30
N CYS A 166 11.53 -9.67 -9.31
CA CYS A 166 10.87 -9.66 -10.60
C CYS A 166 10.01 -10.91 -10.77
N LEU A 167 8.80 -10.77 -11.27
CA LEU A 167 7.93 -11.88 -11.69
C LEU A 167 7.78 -11.83 -13.21
N CYS A 168 7.84 -12.98 -13.87
CA CYS A 168 7.48 -13.14 -15.26
C CYS A 168 6.63 -14.40 -15.41
N ASN A 169 5.33 -14.20 -15.62
CA ASN A 169 4.37 -15.28 -15.86
C ASN A 169 3.94 -15.27 -17.32
N ILE A 170 3.88 -16.46 -17.91
CA ILE A 170 3.40 -16.69 -19.26
C ILE A 170 2.30 -17.72 -19.17
N ASP A 171 1.07 -17.31 -19.47
CA ASP A 171 -0.12 -18.15 -19.36
C ASP A 171 -0.65 -18.46 -20.75
N LEU A 172 -0.96 -19.73 -20.99
CA LEU A 172 -1.66 -20.20 -22.18
C LEU A 172 -3.05 -20.68 -21.77
N GLU A 173 -4.08 -20.05 -22.33
CA GLU A 173 -5.47 -20.31 -22.02
C GLU A 173 -6.25 -20.65 -23.29
N TYR A 174 -7.25 -21.54 -23.18
CA TYR A 174 -8.17 -21.86 -24.26
C TYR A 174 -9.52 -21.18 -24.04
N ILE A 175 -10.08 -20.59 -25.09
CA ILE A 175 -11.40 -19.95 -25.06
C ILE A 175 -12.45 -21.00 -25.39
N GLU A 176 -13.28 -21.31 -24.41
CA GLU A 176 -14.46 -22.16 -24.56
C GLU A 176 -15.70 -21.40 -24.09
N ASN A 177 -16.74 -21.33 -24.94
CA ASN A 177 -17.99 -20.62 -24.65
C ASN A 177 -17.81 -19.15 -24.21
N GLY A 178 -16.78 -18.48 -24.71
CA GLY A 178 -16.45 -17.10 -24.37
C GLY A 178 -15.72 -16.91 -23.04
N ALA A 179 -15.41 -17.99 -22.31
CA ALA A 179 -14.62 -17.97 -21.09
C ALA A 179 -13.21 -18.53 -21.35
N LYS A 180 -12.20 -17.97 -20.67
CA LYS A 180 -10.83 -18.48 -20.70
C LYS A 180 -10.68 -19.65 -19.72
N GLN A 181 -10.07 -20.73 -20.18
CA GLN A 181 -9.81 -21.95 -19.42
C GLN A 181 -8.30 -22.19 -19.39
N GLY A 182 -7.72 -22.23 -18.19
CA GLY A 182 -6.29 -22.56 -18.02
C GLY A 182 -5.99 -24.06 -18.11
N LEU A 183 -6.99 -24.93 -17.93
CA LEU A 183 -6.86 -26.37 -18.07
C LEU A 183 -7.58 -26.84 -19.32
N PHE A 184 -6.83 -27.27 -20.32
CA PHE A 184 -7.35 -27.86 -21.55
C PHE A 184 -6.37 -28.90 -22.10
N ASP A 185 -6.87 -29.79 -22.94
CA ASP A 185 -6.05 -30.78 -23.62
C ASP A 185 -5.53 -30.24 -24.94
N LEU A 186 -4.21 -30.15 -25.10
CA LEU A 186 -3.57 -29.62 -26.30
C LEU A 186 -3.90 -30.46 -27.54
N ASP A 187 -4.16 -31.77 -27.38
CA ASP A 187 -4.51 -32.66 -28.49
C ASP A 187 -5.87 -32.32 -29.12
N THR A 188 -6.69 -31.53 -28.41
CA THR A 188 -7.98 -31.03 -28.93
C THR A 188 -7.84 -29.77 -29.78
N VAL A 189 -6.66 -29.15 -29.80
CA VAL A 189 -6.34 -27.96 -30.59
C VAL A 189 -5.77 -28.39 -31.95
N ASP A 190 -6.21 -27.75 -33.04
CA ASP A 190 -5.66 -28.04 -34.37
C ASP A 190 -4.17 -27.67 -34.49
N ALA A 191 -3.46 -28.45 -35.31
CA ALA A 191 -2.01 -28.32 -35.47
C ALA A 191 -1.56 -26.93 -35.94
N LYS A 192 -2.39 -26.20 -36.69
CA LYS A 192 -2.06 -24.86 -37.18
C LYS A 192 -2.08 -23.83 -36.05
N SER A 193 -3.07 -23.89 -35.15
CA SER A 193 -3.09 -23.04 -33.95
C SER A 193 -1.94 -23.36 -33.00
N GLN A 194 -1.57 -24.64 -32.84
CA GLN A 194 -0.39 -25.02 -32.07
C GLN A 194 0.91 -24.43 -32.65
N GLU A 195 1.09 -24.50 -33.98
CA GLU A 195 2.26 -23.92 -34.67
C GLU A 195 2.34 -22.39 -34.48
N LYS A 196 1.20 -21.69 -34.61
CA LYS A 196 1.13 -20.24 -34.37
C LYS A 196 1.53 -19.88 -32.94
N ILE A 197 1.02 -20.57 -31.93
CA ILE A 197 1.40 -20.34 -30.53
C ILE A 197 2.88 -20.65 -30.30
N GLY A 198 3.40 -21.74 -30.86
CA GLY A 198 4.83 -22.04 -30.82
C GLY A 198 5.69 -20.91 -31.42
N TYR A 199 5.24 -20.30 -32.53
CA TYR A 199 5.89 -19.12 -33.08
C TYR A 199 5.83 -17.92 -32.12
N ARG A 200 4.68 -17.65 -31.49
CA ARG A 200 4.55 -16.55 -30.50
C ARG A 200 5.42 -16.76 -29.26
N LEU A 201 5.51 -17.97 -28.73
CA LEU A 201 6.42 -18.31 -27.62
C LEU A 201 7.88 -18.04 -27.99
N ASN A 202 8.30 -18.43 -29.20
CA ASN A 202 9.65 -18.12 -29.70
C ASN A 202 9.91 -16.60 -29.81
N GLN A 203 8.88 -15.78 -30.08
CA GLN A 203 9.02 -14.32 -30.05
C GLN A 203 9.27 -13.82 -28.63
N ILE A 204 8.62 -14.40 -27.62
CA ILE A 204 8.85 -14.05 -26.21
C ILE A 204 10.28 -14.42 -25.80
N PHE A 205 10.72 -15.66 -26.08
CA PHE A 205 12.07 -16.08 -25.72
C PHE A 205 13.15 -15.17 -26.32
N LYS A 206 13.03 -14.84 -27.61
CA LYS A 206 13.95 -13.91 -28.27
C LYS A 206 13.92 -12.50 -27.69
N PHE A 207 12.78 -12.07 -27.16
CA PHE A 207 12.67 -10.77 -26.49
C PHE A 207 13.36 -10.77 -25.13
N LEU A 208 13.27 -11.87 -24.37
CA LEU A 208 13.89 -12.01 -23.05
C LEU A 208 15.40 -12.30 -23.10
N GLU A 209 15.92 -12.84 -24.20
CA GLU A 209 17.35 -13.09 -24.41
C GLU A 209 18.17 -11.84 -24.81
N ASN A 210 17.51 -10.75 -25.22
CA ASN A 210 18.15 -9.47 -25.58
C ASN A 210 18.09 -8.47 -24.43
#